data_AF-A0A0V1I5S4-F1
#
_entry.id   AF-A0A0V1I5S4-F1
#
_cell.length_a   1.000
_cell.length_b   1.000
_cell.length_c   1.000
_cell.angle_alpha   90.00
_cell.angle_beta   90.00
_cell.angle_gamma   90.00
#
_symmetry.space_group_name_H-M   'P 1'
#
loop_
_entity.id
_entity.type
_entity.pdbx_description
1 polymer ?
#
loop_
_entity_poly.entity_id
_entity_poly.type
_entity_poly.pdbx_seq_one_letter_code
_entity_poly.pdbx_strand_id
1 'polypeptide(L)'
;MDIFGSAINALKPTVDDDVIDRANYFYTPSLLLLFALIISTRQWIGQPIECWVPAEFKYAWEEYTENFCYIQDTYWLPLNDTIPGRSEHGHKHISYYQWVPFILGVQALFFGAPFALWRVCNFRSGFNIETIVSVARESALKEPWDDESSQTSIIAAFLCEVLQLKRNFETYGGSAGRNNWLNEKLLNNGSFLTFAYTIVKLLYVINCSFQLLFMQIVLATGRQWMPNIFLRLLSGTGWETTGVFPRVTMCDFEVRVLGNLNR
;
A
#
# COMPACT_ATOMS: atom_id res chain seq x y z
N MET A 1 -1.91 2.07 26.75
CA MET A 1 -1.69 2.98 25.60
C MET A 1 -2.08 2.20 24.35
N ASP A 2 -3.30 2.40 23.89
CA ASP A 2 -3.83 1.68 22.72
C ASP A 2 -3.29 2.33 21.46
N ILE A 3 -2.05 1.97 21.10
CA ILE A 3 -1.39 2.43 19.87
C ILE A 3 -2.28 2.17 18.65
N PHE A 4 -2.97 1.02 18.67
CA PHE A 4 -3.91 0.61 17.62
C PHE A 4 -5.15 1.52 17.58
N GLY A 5 -5.74 1.84 18.74
CA GLY A 5 -6.88 2.74 18.83
C GLY A 5 -6.53 4.18 18.41
N SER A 6 -5.34 4.65 18.80
CA SER A 6 -4.82 5.96 18.37
C SER A 6 -4.51 6.00 16.87
N ALA A 7 -3.98 4.93 16.29
CA ALA A 7 -3.72 4.85 14.86
C ALA A 7 -5.01 4.84 14.03
N ILE A 8 -6.03 4.08 14.48
CA ILE A 8 -7.35 4.06 13.83
C ILE A 8 -8.05 5.42 13.95
N ASN A 9 -7.97 6.07 15.11
CA ASN A 9 -8.51 7.41 15.29
C ASN A 9 -7.77 8.47 14.46
N ALA A 10 -6.45 8.31 14.25
CA ALA A 10 -5.67 9.17 13.36
C ALA A 10 -5.97 8.96 11.86
N LEU A 11 -6.52 7.80 11.51
CA LEU A 11 -6.98 7.44 10.16
C LEU A 11 -8.45 7.80 9.91
N LYS A 12 -9.15 8.38 10.89
CA LYS A 12 -10.55 8.75 10.73
C LYS A 12 -10.68 9.84 9.65
N PRO A 13 -11.62 9.69 8.69
CA PRO A 13 -11.84 10.69 7.66
C PRO A 13 -12.13 12.07 8.26
N THR A 14 -11.30 13.05 7.91
CA THR A 14 -11.48 14.43 8.36
C THR A 14 -12.26 15.23 7.30
N VAL A 15 -12.77 16.38 7.72
CA VAL A 15 -13.68 17.21 6.90
C VAL A 15 -12.95 17.88 5.74
N ASP A 16 -11.63 18.05 5.86
CA ASP A 16 -10.73 18.62 4.85
C ASP A 16 -10.30 17.65 3.74
N ASP A 17 -10.62 16.36 3.86
CA ASP A 17 -10.19 15.34 2.90
C ASP A 17 -11.14 15.16 1.72
N ASP A 18 -10.58 15.10 0.51
CA ASP A 18 -11.31 14.67 -0.68
C ASP A 18 -11.62 13.16 -0.66
N VAL A 19 -12.59 12.73 -1.47
CA VAL A 19 -12.88 11.31 -1.70
C VAL A 19 -11.64 10.56 -2.20
N ILE A 20 -10.83 11.20 -3.05
CA ILE A 20 -9.59 10.63 -3.59
C ILE A 20 -8.54 10.46 -2.50
N ASP A 21 -8.47 11.37 -1.53
CA ASP A 21 -7.53 11.24 -0.40
C ASP A 21 -7.93 10.04 0.44
N ARG A 22 -9.21 9.95 0.81
CA ARG A 22 -9.77 8.83 1.57
C ARG A 22 -9.57 7.49 0.86
N ALA A 23 -9.68 7.46 -0.47
CA ALA A 23 -9.36 6.28 -1.27
C ALA A 23 -7.91 5.82 -1.06
N ASN A 24 -6.96 6.74 -1.11
CA ASN A 24 -5.53 6.43 -1.04
C ASN A 24 -5.05 6.11 0.38
N TYR A 25 -5.41 6.89 1.40
CA TYR A 25 -4.85 6.71 2.74
C TYR A 25 -5.70 5.82 3.66
N PHE A 26 -7.01 5.67 3.38
CA PHE A 26 -7.92 4.91 4.23
C PHE A 26 -8.42 3.63 3.55
N TYR A 27 -9.17 3.74 2.45
CA TYR A 27 -9.85 2.58 1.85
C TYR A 27 -8.89 1.55 1.27
N THR A 28 -7.93 1.97 0.43
CA THR A 28 -6.94 1.06 -0.19
C THR A 28 -6.09 0.34 0.87
N PRO A 29 -5.39 1.01 1.79
CA PRO A 29 -4.57 0.32 2.79
C PRO A 29 -5.40 -0.54 3.75
N SER A 30 -6.62 -0.13 4.13
CA SER A 30 -7.51 -0.98 4.94
C SER A 30 -7.88 -2.28 4.21
N LEU A 31 -8.17 -2.19 2.90
CA LEU A 31 -8.46 -3.36 2.08
C LEU A 31 -7.23 -4.28 1.93
N LEU A 32 -6.04 -3.70 1.72
CA LEU A 32 -4.79 -4.46 1.65
C LEU A 32 -4.50 -5.17 2.97
N LEU A 33 -4.69 -4.50 4.12
CA LEU A 33 -4.50 -5.10 5.44
C LEU A 33 -5.54 -6.18 5.74
N LEU A 34 -6.79 -6.00 5.32
CA LEU A 34 -7.83 -7.03 5.42
C LEU A 34 -7.43 -8.29 4.65
N PHE A 35 -6.98 -8.14 3.39
CA PHE A 35 -6.51 -9.29 2.61
C PHE A 35 -5.23 -9.90 3.19
N ALA A 36 -4.29 -9.09 3.68
CA ALA A 36 -3.10 -9.60 4.37
C ALA A 36 -3.48 -10.46 5.58
N LEU A 37 -4.47 -10.03 6.37
CA LEU A 37 -4.99 -10.78 7.50
C LEU A 37 -5.66 -12.08 7.05
N ILE A 38 -6.54 -12.03 6.05
CA ILE A 38 -7.22 -13.23 5.52
C ILE A 38 -6.19 -14.26 5.03
N ILE A 39 -5.20 -13.85 4.24
CA ILE A 39 -4.17 -14.75 3.73
C ILE A 39 -3.32 -15.30 4.88
N SER A 40 -2.95 -14.45 5.85
CA SER A 40 -2.21 -14.89 7.03
C SER A 40 -2.96 -15.96 7.81
N THR A 41 -4.29 -15.86 7.97
CA THR A 41 -5.04 -16.92 8.67
C THR A 41 -4.95 -18.26 7.96
N ARG A 42 -4.96 -18.29 6.62
CA ARG A 42 -4.80 -19.52 5.85
C ARG A 42 -3.40 -20.10 5.94
N GLN A 43 -2.40 -19.22 6.00
CA GLN A 43 -0.99 -19.61 6.00
C GLN A 43 -0.48 -20.11 7.35
N TRP A 44 -1.03 -19.61 8.47
CA TRP A 44 -0.59 -19.96 9.82
C TRP A 44 -1.47 -21.01 10.51
N ILE A 45 -2.77 -21.05 10.19
CA ILE A 45 -3.74 -21.95 10.85
C ILE A 45 -4.16 -23.08 9.91
N GLY A 46 -4.11 -22.86 8.59
CA GLY A 46 -4.45 -23.86 7.58
C GLY A 46 -3.21 -24.52 6.96
N GLN A 47 -3.46 -25.40 6.00
CA GLN A 47 -2.44 -25.96 5.12
C GLN A 47 -2.29 -25.04 3.90
N PRO A 48 -1.14 -24.36 3.73
CA PRO A 48 -0.95 -23.41 2.63
C PRO A 48 -0.73 -24.11 1.28
N ILE A 49 -0.31 -25.37 1.30
CA ILE A 49 -0.13 -26.24 0.14
C ILE A 49 -0.50 -27.68 0.52
N GLU A 50 -1.08 -28.41 -0.42
CA GLU A 50 -1.31 -29.85 -0.31
C GLU A 50 -0.47 -30.55 -1.37
N CYS A 51 0.27 -31.58 -0.98
CA CYS A 51 1.19 -32.29 -1.87
C CYS A 51 0.64 -33.65 -2.26
N TRP A 52 0.65 -33.96 -3.56
CA TRP A 52 0.38 -35.31 -4.04
C TRP A 52 1.61 -36.20 -3.82
N VAL A 53 1.68 -36.88 -2.67
CA VAL A 53 2.79 -37.76 -2.28
C VAL A 53 2.49 -39.24 -2.59
N PRO A 54 3.52 -40.11 -2.69
CA PRO A 54 3.34 -41.54 -2.89
C PRO A 54 2.54 -42.20 -1.76
N ALA A 55 1.79 -43.26 -2.08
CA ALA A 55 0.90 -43.93 -1.14
C ALA A 55 1.62 -44.63 0.03
N GLU A 56 2.94 -44.85 -0.06
CA GLU A 56 3.74 -45.42 1.03
C GLU A 56 4.04 -44.40 2.15
N PHE A 57 3.83 -43.11 1.92
CA PHE A 57 4.11 -42.07 2.90
C PHE A 57 3.12 -42.14 4.05
N LYS A 58 3.64 -42.16 5.29
CA LYS A 58 2.80 -41.97 6.48
C LYS A 58 2.50 -40.48 6.64
N TYR A 59 1.43 -40.17 7.36
CA TYR A 59 1.00 -38.81 7.66
C TYR A 59 2.13 -37.84 8.07
N ALA A 60 3.05 -38.27 8.93
CA ALA A 60 4.17 -37.41 9.36
C ALA A 60 5.16 -37.04 8.23
N TRP A 61 5.30 -37.91 7.22
CA TRP A 61 6.14 -37.64 6.04
C TRP A 61 5.43 -36.72 5.06
N GLU A 62 4.11 -36.87 4.90
CA GLU A 62 3.27 -35.96 4.13
C GLU A 62 3.34 -34.54 4.69
N GLU A 63 3.12 -34.37 6.00
CA GLU A 63 3.24 -33.06 6.67
C GLU A 63 4.66 -32.47 6.54
N TYR A 64 5.70 -33.30 6.61
CA TYR A 64 7.08 -32.84 6.37
C TYR A 64 7.26 -32.37 4.92
N THR A 65 6.78 -33.13 3.94
CA THR A 65 6.89 -32.80 2.51
C THR A 65 6.11 -31.53 2.19
N GLU A 66 4.89 -31.37 2.71
CA GLU A 66 4.08 -30.15 2.55
C GLU A 66 4.83 -28.93 3.09
N ASN A 67 5.35 -29.01 4.32
CA ASN A 67 6.11 -27.90 4.92
C ASN A 67 7.42 -27.62 4.17
N PHE A 68 8.14 -28.66 3.73
CA PHE A 68 9.36 -28.52 2.97
C PHE A 68 9.11 -27.83 1.63
N CYS A 69 8.12 -28.31 0.88
CA CYS A 69 7.72 -27.74 -0.40
C CYS A 69 7.11 -26.36 -0.29
N TYR A 70 6.49 -26.05 0.84
CA TYR A 70 6.00 -24.71 1.11
C TYR A 70 7.12 -23.70 1.33
N ILE A 71 8.19 -24.09 2.05
CA ILE A 71 9.33 -23.22 2.37
C ILE A 71 10.30 -23.11 1.20
N GLN A 72 10.51 -24.21 0.47
CA GLN A 72 11.35 -24.22 -0.73
C GLN A 72 10.62 -23.64 -1.94
N ASP A 73 11.41 -23.14 -2.89
CA ASP A 73 10.86 -22.58 -4.11
C ASP A 73 10.26 -23.67 -5.00
N THR A 74 8.99 -23.50 -5.39
CA THR A 74 8.32 -24.37 -6.36
C THR A 74 8.51 -23.85 -7.77
N TYR A 75 8.26 -24.68 -8.79
CA TYR A 75 8.29 -24.25 -10.18
C TYR A 75 7.08 -24.76 -10.95
N TRP A 76 6.74 -24.07 -12.03
CA TRP A 76 5.67 -24.50 -12.93
C TRP A 76 6.24 -25.15 -14.17
N LEU A 77 5.66 -26.30 -14.53
CA LEU A 77 5.94 -27.05 -15.74
C LEU A 77 4.62 -27.36 -16.45
N PRO A 78 4.49 -27.10 -17.76
CA PRO A 78 3.35 -27.58 -18.54
C PRO A 78 3.24 -29.10 -18.46
N LEU A 79 2.03 -29.62 -18.36
CA LEU A 79 1.77 -31.07 -18.24
C LEU A 79 2.27 -31.90 -19.45
N ASN A 80 2.44 -31.26 -20.61
CA ASN A 80 2.91 -31.91 -21.83
C ASN A 80 4.44 -31.99 -21.92
N ASP A 81 5.17 -31.26 -21.07
CA ASP A 81 6.63 -31.22 -21.11
C ASP A 81 7.22 -32.32 -20.22
N THR A 82 8.32 -32.91 -20.66
CA THR A 82 9.07 -33.89 -19.85
C THR A 82 9.79 -33.19 -18.70
N ILE A 83 9.81 -33.81 -17.52
CA ILE A 83 10.54 -33.30 -16.35
C ILE A 83 12.05 -33.28 -16.68
N PRO A 84 12.69 -32.11 -16.76
CA PRO A 84 14.09 -32.01 -17.15
C PRO A 84 15.03 -32.49 -16.04
N GLY A 85 16.27 -32.84 -16.41
CA GLY A 85 17.29 -33.25 -15.45
C GLY A 85 17.70 -32.09 -14.51
N ARG A 86 18.15 -32.43 -13.29
CA ARG A 86 18.48 -31.48 -12.21
C ARG A 86 19.35 -30.29 -12.62
N SER A 87 20.28 -30.48 -13.56
CA SER A 87 21.21 -29.44 -14.04
C SER A 87 20.61 -28.45 -15.05
N GLU A 88 19.44 -28.73 -15.62
CA GLU A 88 18.79 -27.92 -16.68
C GLU A 88 17.60 -27.10 -16.17
N HIS A 89 17.41 -27.00 -14.85
CA HIS A 89 16.35 -26.21 -14.23
C HIS A 89 16.59 -24.70 -14.42
N GLY A 90 16.42 -24.19 -15.65
CA GLY A 90 16.24 -22.79 -15.96
C GLY A 90 14.80 -22.32 -15.69
N HIS A 91 14.07 -23.03 -14.82
CA HIS A 91 12.67 -22.75 -14.54
C HIS A 91 12.54 -21.56 -13.61
N LYS A 92 11.50 -20.78 -13.89
CA LYS A 92 11.16 -19.63 -13.09
C LYS A 92 10.53 -20.11 -11.77
N HIS A 93 11.31 -20.01 -10.71
CA HIS A 93 10.89 -20.34 -9.36
C HIS A 93 9.80 -19.38 -8.85
N ILE A 94 8.91 -19.93 -8.03
CA ILE A 94 7.71 -19.28 -7.52
C ILE A 94 7.81 -19.27 -5.99
N SER A 95 8.21 -18.12 -5.46
CA SER A 95 8.37 -17.89 -4.01
C SER A 95 7.43 -16.84 -3.45
N TYR A 96 6.76 -16.05 -4.31
CA TYR A 96 5.99 -14.88 -3.89
C TYR A 96 4.80 -15.21 -2.97
N TYR A 97 4.22 -16.43 -3.05
CA TYR A 97 3.08 -16.85 -2.22
C TYR A 97 3.38 -16.80 -0.72
N GLN A 98 4.61 -17.12 -0.32
CA GLN A 98 5.04 -17.06 1.08
C GLN A 98 5.05 -15.62 1.62
N TRP A 99 5.39 -14.67 0.75
CA TRP A 99 5.65 -13.28 1.11
C TRP A 99 4.44 -12.36 0.95
N VAL A 100 3.34 -12.81 0.32
CA VAL A 100 2.18 -11.97 0.00
C VAL A 100 1.66 -11.17 1.20
N PRO A 101 1.46 -11.74 2.41
CA PRO A 101 0.96 -10.95 3.53
C PRO A 101 1.88 -9.80 3.93
N PHE A 102 3.20 -10.03 3.90
CA PHE A 102 4.20 -9.02 4.22
C PHE A 102 4.28 -7.95 3.14
N ILE A 103 4.23 -8.36 1.88
CA ILE A 103 4.18 -7.47 0.72
C ILE A 103 2.97 -6.54 0.86
N LEU A 104 1.75 -7.08 1.04
CA LEU A 104 0.53 -6.29 1.20
C LEU A 104 0.61 -5.33 2.39
N GLY A 105 1.19 -5.75 3.52
CA GLY A 105 1.42 -4.89 4.68
C GLY A 105 2.35 -3.72 4.37
N VAL A 106 3.47 -3.98 3.70
CA VAL A 106 4.41 -2.94 3.25
C VAL A 106 3.72 -1.98 2.26
N GLN A 107 2.96 -2.50 1.29
CA GLN A 107 2.21 -1.66 0.35
C GLN A 107 1.22 -0.75 1.07
N ALA A 108 0.50 -1.25 2.07
CA ALA A 108 -0.42 -0.45 2.89
C ALA A 108 0.30 0.71 3.59
N LEU A 109 1.52 0.49 4.12
CA LEU A 109 2.33 1.54 4.73
C LEU A 109 2.72 2.63 3.73
N PHE A 110 3.14 2.24 2.52
CA PHE A 110 3.50 3.20 1.47
C PHE A 110 2.30 4.05 1.01
N PHE A 111 1.08 3.49 0.98
CA PHE A 111 -0.15 4.25 0.73
C PHE A 111 -0.46 5.28 1.83
N GLY A 112 -0.09 5.00 3.08
CA GLY A 112 -0.23 5.95 4.19
C GLY A 112 0.83 7.06 4.22
N ALA A 113 1.97 6.89 3.56
CA ALA A 113 3.10 7.81 3.67
C ALA A 113 2.82 9.24 3.16
N PRO A 114 2.16 9.47 2.00
CA PRO A 114 1.86 10.82 1.53
C PRO A 114 0.88 11.56 2.47
N PHE A 115 -0.07 10.86 3.08
CA PHE A 115 -0.99 11.44 4.06
C PHE A 115 -0.27 11.79 5.37
N ALA A 116 0.61 10.92 5.86
CA ALA A 116 1.44 11.23 7.03
C ALA A 116 2.29 12.49 6.78
N LEU A 117 2.85 12.63 5.58
CA LEU A 117 3.57 13.83 5.15
C LEU A 117 2.67 15.07 5.16
N TRP A 118 1.46 14.97 4.60
CA TRP A 118 0.46 16.06 4.64
C TRP A 118 0.17 16.51 6.07
N ARG A 119 -0.12 15.58 6.98
CA ARG A 119 -0.42 15.89 8.39
C ARG A 119 0.74 16.58 9.09
N VAL A 120 1.98 16.16 8.83
CA VAL A 120 3.19 16.82 9.38
C VAL A 120 3.35 18.23 8.80
N CYS A 121 3.17 18.41 7.50
CA CYS A 121 3.23 19.72 6.85
C CYS A 121 2.12 20.67 7.34
N ASN A 122 0.89 20.19 7.48
CA ASN A 122 -0.25 20.96 8.00
C ASN A 122 0.00 21.38 9.45
N PHE A 123 0.46 20.44 10.30
CA PHE A 123 0.80 20.74 11.71
C PHE A 123 1.91 21.80 11.81
N ARG A 124 2.98 21.67 11.02
CA ARG A 124 4.07 22.67 10.99
C ARG A 124 3.64 24.03 10.45
N SER A 125 2.61 24.07 9.60
CA SER A 125 2.10 25.33 9.03
C SER A 125 1.39 26.20 10.08
N GLY A 126 0.92 25.60 11.17
CA GLY A 126 0.18 26.28 12.24
C GLY A 126 -1.25 26.70 11.85
N PHE A 127 -1.69 26.39 10.62
CA PHE A 127 -3.05 26.62 10.16
C PHE A 127 -3.92 25.40 10.46
N ASN A 128 -5.00 25.57 11.21
CA ASN A 128 -5.99 24.51 11.38
C ASN A 128 -6.93 24.50 10.16
N ILE A 129 -6.49 23.85 9.07
CA ILE A 129 -7.25 23.75 7.83
C ILE A 129 -8.63 23.09 8.05
N GLU A 130 -8.72 22.17 9.00
CA GLU A 130 -9.97 21.47 9.34
C GLU A 130 -11.02 22.46 9.87
N THR A 131 -10.62 23.42 10.72
CA THR A 131 -11.52 24.48 11.21
C THR A 131 -11.91 25.44 10.09
N ILE A 132 -10.98 25.82 9.21
CA ILE A 132 -11.27 26.72 8.09
C ILE A 132 -12.30 26.06 7.15
N VAL A 133 -12.09 24.80 6.80
CA VAL A 133 -12.98 24.05 5.90
C VAL A 133 -14.33 23.77 6.58
N SER A 134 -14.36 23.49 7.88
CA SER A 134 -15.63 23.26 8.59
C SER A 134 -16.47 24.53 8.66
N VAL A 135 -15.87 25.69 8.94
CA VAL A 135 -16.56 26.99 8.93
C VAL A 135 -17.04 27.32 7.52
N ALA A 136 -16.20 27.12 6.50
CA ALA A 136 -16.57 27.35 5.10
C ALA A 136 -17.75 26.46 4.67
N ARG A 137 -17.74 25.19 5.08
CA ARG A 137 -18.83 24.24 4.81
C ARG A 137 -20.11 24.63 5.54
N GLU A 138 -20.03 25.04 6.80
CA GLU A 138 -21.18 25.49 7.57
C GLU A 138 -21.79 26.75 6.96
N SER A 139 -20.96 27.70 6.50
CA SER A 139 -21.45 28.88 5.77
C SER A 139 -22.12 28.51 4.44
N ALA A 140 -21.59 27.54 3.70
CA ALA A 140 -22.16 27.08 2.43
C ALA A 140 -23.48 26.30 2.61
N LEU A 141 -23.75 25.77 3.80
CA LEU A 141 -24.99 25.05 4.13
C LEU A 141 -26.10 26.00 4.64
N LYS A 142 -25.79 27.25 4.98
CA LYS A 142 -26.83 28.25 5.31
C LYS A 142 -27.65 28.56 4.05
N GLU A 143 -28.98 28.61 4.22
CA GLU A 143 -29.91 28.75 3.10
C GLU A 143 -29.63 29.98 2.21
N PRO A 144 -29.92 29.91 0.89
CA PRO A 144 -29.61 30.93 -0.11
C PRO A 144 -30.39 32.26 0.03
N TRP A 145 -31.13 32.46 1.12
CA TRP A 145 -31.82 33.72 1.42
C TRP A 145 -30.89 34.80 1.98
N ASP A 146 -29.65 34.42 2.35
CA ASP A 146 -28.56 35.33 2.70
C ASP A 146 -27.65 35.51 1.46
N ASP A 147 -27.37 36.77 1.10
CA ASP A 147 -26.66 37.16 -0.12
C ASP A 147 -25.33 36.38 -0.30
N GLU A 148 -25.09 35.78 -1.47
CA GLU A 148 -23.87 34.99 -1.78
C GLU A 148 -22.58 35.82 -1.57
N SER A 149 -22.70 37.15 -1.75
CA SER A 149 -21.66 38.13 -1.44
C SER A 149 -21.32 38.19 0.05
N SER A 150 -22.30 37.99 0.93
CA SER A 150 -22.14 37.98 2.39
C SER A 150 -21.37 36.75 2.85
N GLN A 151 -21.70 35.56 2.34
CA GLN A 151 -21.02 34.31 2.73
C GLN A 151 -19.54 34.30 2.34
N THR A 152 -19.24 34.69 1.09
CA THR A 152 -17.85 34.80 0.62
C THR A 152 -17.06 35.86 1.40
N SER A 153 -17.70 36.96 1.79
CA SER A 153 -17.07 37.99 2.62
C SER A 153 -16.74 37.51 4.03
N ILE A 154 -17.56 36.64 4.64
CA ILE A 154 -17.29 36.05 5.97
C ILE A 154 -16.07 35.14 5.92
N ILE A 155 -15.98 34.26 4.92
CA ILE A 155 -14.83 33.37 4.74
C ILE A 155 -13.56 34.20 4.47
N ALA A 156 -13.66 35.21 3.60
CA ALA A 156 -12.54 36.09 3.29
C ALA A 156 -12.08 36.91 4.51
N ALA A 157 -13.01 37.41 5.32
CA ALA A 157 -12.71 38.13 6.56
C ALA A 157 -12.02 37.22 7.57
N PHE A 158 -12.52 36.00 7.79
CA PHE A 158 -11.89 35.01 8.66
C PHE A 158 -10.48 34.62 8.17
N LEU A 159 -10.31 34.34 6.88
CA LEU A 159 -9.00 34.03 6.30
C LEU A 159 -8.03 35.21 6.46
N CYS A 160 -8.49 36.44 6.22
CA CYS A 160 -7.70 37.64 6.37
C CYS A 160 -7.28 37.87 7.83
N GLU A 161 -8.18 37.64 8.78
CA GLU A 161 -7.90 37.73 10.22
C GLU A 161 -6.84 36.71 10.65
N VAL A 162 -6.96 35.45 10.23
CA VAL A 162 -5.97 34.40 10.52
C VAL A 162 -4.60 34.75 9.91
N LEU A 163 -4.56 35.24 8.67
CA LEU A 163 -3.33 35.66 8.00
C LEU A 163 -2.68 36.87 8.69
N GLN A 164 -3.47 37.86 9.12
CA GLN A 164 -2.97 39.01 9.86
C GLN A 164 -2.41 38.63 11.23
N LEU A 165 -3.07 37.72 11.94
CA LEU A 165 -2.64 37.23 13.24
C LEU A 165 -1.27 36.53 13.13
N LYS A 166 -1.07 35.73 12.08
CA LYS A 166 0.23 35.10 11.79
C LYS A 166 1.32 36.14 11.48
N ARG A 167 1.03 37.13 10.61
CA ARG A 167 1.96 38.23 10.31
C ARG A 167 2.37 39.00 11.57
N ASN A 168 1.44 39.22 12.49
CA ASN A 168 1.70 39.93 13.74
C ASN A 168 2.56 39.10 14.70
N PHE A 169 2.32 37.78 14.80
CA PHE A 169 3.19 36.87 15.55
C PHE A 169 4.62 36.82 15.00
N GLU A 170 4.80 36.83 13.68
CA GLU A 170 6.11 36.91 13.04
C GLU A 170 6.83 38.23 13.36
N THR A 171 6.09 39.34 13.37
CA THR A 171 6.64 40.67 13.65
C THR A 171 7.09 40.81 15.12
N TYR A 172 6.39 40.15 16.05
CA TYR A 172 6.74 40.15 17.48
C TYR A 172 7.71 39.03 17.91
N GLY A 173 7.83 37.95 17.13
CA GLY A 173 8.64 36.76 17.46
C GLY A 173 10.13 36.85 17.08
N GLY A 174 10.59 37.99 16.55
CA GLY A 174 11.91 38.18 15.92
C GLY A 174 13.17 38.09 16.81
N SER A 175 13.18 37.33 17.91
CA SER A 175 14.36 37.22 18.78
C SER A 175 14.73 35.81 19.27
N ALA A 176 14.34 34.75 18.56
CA ALA A 176 14.77 33.39 18.89
C ALA A 176 15.46 32.66 17.70
N GLY A 177 16.79 32.79 17.63
CA GLY A 177 17.67 31.66 17.31
C GLY A 177 17.66 31.08 15.89
N ARG A 178 18.46 31.67 15.00
CA ARG A 178 19.45 31.02 14.11
C ARG A 178 19.30 29.49 13.89
N ASN A 179 18.73 29.11 12.73
CA ASN A 179 19.15 27.99 11.83
C ASN A 179 18.07 27.52 10.81
N ASN A 180 17.03 28.31 10.52
CA ASN A 180 15.92 27.85 9.66
C ASN A 180 15.45 28.86 8.59
N TRP A 181 16.36 29.63 8.00
CA TRP A 181 16.02 30.64 6.98
C TRP A 181 15.21 30.08 5.79
N LEU A 182 15.48 28.83 5.36
CA LEU A 182 14.69 28.16 4.33
C LEU A 182 13.30 27.70 4.82
N ASN A 183 13.20 27.27 6.08
CA ASN A 183 11.93 26.84 6.67
C ASN A 183 11.00 28.03 6.95
N GLU A 184 11.51 29.15 7.45
CA GLU A 184 10.71 30.37 7.64
C GLU A 184 10.21 30.94 6.32
N LYS A 185 11.06 30.96 5.28
CA LYS A 185 10.67 31.52 3.98
C LYS A 185 9.70 30.63 3.20
N LEU A 186 9.79 29.30 3.35
CA LEU A 186 8.78 28.39 2.78
C LEU A 186 7.47 28.46 3.57
N LEU A 187 7.51 28.39 4.91
CA LEU A 187 6.29 28.33 5.74
C LEU A 187 5.51 29.66 5.82
N ASN A 188 6.15 30.80 5.52
CA ASN A 188 5.52 32.13 5.58
C ASN A 188 4.89 32.59 4.26
N ASN A 189 5.09 31.87 3.16
CA ASN A 189 4.38 32.19 1.93
C ASN A 189 2.94 31.67 2.02
N GLY A 190 1.94 32.53 1.78
CA GLY A 190 0.52 32.14 1.75
C GLY A 190 0.20 31.02 0.74
N SER A 191 1.10 30.78 -0.22
CA SER A 191 1.03 29.69 -1.20
C SER A 191 1.63 28.35 -0.71
N PHE A 192 2.25 28.29 0.48
CA PHE A 192 2.92 27.09 0.98
C PHE A 192 1.97 25.92 1.14
N LEU A 193 0.80 26.15 1.74
CA LEU A 193 -0.19 25.13 2.01
C LEU A 193 -0.71 24.52 0.70
N THR A 194 -1.02 25.38 -0.29
CA THR A 194 -1.45 24.96 -1.63
C THR A 194 -0.36 24.18 -2.36
N PHE A 195 0.90 24.61 -2.25
CA PHE A 195 2.04 23.91 -2.86
C PHE A 195 2.29 22.55 -2.20
N ALA A 196 2.27 22.48 -0.87
CA ALA A 196 2.41 21.24 -0.11
C ALA A 196 1.29 20.25 -0.45
N TYR A 197 0.04 20.73 -0.53
CA TYR A 197 -1.10 19.90 -0.91
C TYR A 197 -0.95 19.36 -2.35
N THR A 198 -0.54 20.20 -3.29
CA THR A 198 -0.29 19.79 -4.68
C THR A 198 0.82 18.74 -4.78
N ILE A 199 1.90 18.90 -4.01
CA ILE A 199 2.97 17.89 -3.92
C ILE A 199 2.43 16.56 -3.39
N VAL A 200 1.61 16.57 -2.33
CA VAL A 200 1.03 15.35 -1.79
C VAL A 200 0.15 14.65 -2.83
N LYS A 201 -0.63 15.40 -3.61
CA LYS A 201 -1.43 14.82 -4.70
C LYS A 201 -0.56 14.19 -5.79
N LEU A 202 0.55 14.84 -6.18
CA LEU A 202 1.52 14.26 -7.10
C LEU A 202 2.16 12.99 -6.51
N LEU A 203 2.48 13.00 -5.21
CA LEU A 203 3.00 11.82 -4.51
C LEU A 203 2.00 10.66 -4.48
N TYR A 204 0.69 10.90 -4.40
CA TYR A 204 -0.30 9.82 -4.54
C TYR A 204 -0.22 9.17 -5.93
N VAL A 205 -0.13 9.96 -7.00
CA VAL A 205 -0.03 9.43 -8.38
C VAL A 205 1.28 8.65 -8.57
N ILE A 206 2.39 9.18 -8.07
CA ILE A 206 3.70 8.52 -8.11
C ILE A 206 3.64 7.22 -7.30
N ASN A 207 3.07 7.24 -6.10
CA ASN A 207 2.92 6.06 -5.27
C ASN A 207 2.06 4.99 -5.96
N CYS A 208 0.89 5.35 -6.50
CA CYS A 208 0.07 4.40 -7.28
C CYS A 208 0.84 3.76 -8.42
N SER A 209 1.62 4.55 -9.17
CA SER A 209 2.45 4.06 -10.28
C SER A 209 3.55 3.12 -9.78
N PHE A 210 4.22 3.50 -8.69
CA PHE A 210 5.26 2.68 -8.05
C PHE A 210 4.70 1.35 -7.53
N GLN A 211 3.52 1.35 -6.91
CA GLN A 211 2.85 0.15 -6.40
C GLN A 211 2.53 -0.85 -7.52
N LEU A 212 2.05 -0.35 -8.67
CA LEU A 212 1.80 -1.20 -9.85
C LEU A 212 3.09 -1.80 -10.42
N LEU A 213 4.17 -1.00 -10.50
CA LEU A 213 5.47 -1.50 -10.94
C LEU A 213 6.07 -2.49 -9.94
N PHE A 214 5.92 -2.24 -8.65
CA PHE A 214 6.37 -3.14 -7.60
C PHE A 214 5.68 -4.50 -7.70
N MET A 215 4.35 -4.52 -7.88
CA MET A 215 3.61 -5.77 -8.11
C MET A 215 4.07 -6.50 -9.37
N GLN A 216 4.34 -5.78 -10.46
CA GLN A 216 4.86 -6.36 -11.71
C GLN A 216 6.21 -7.07 -11.48
N ILE A 217 7.09 -6.47 -10.69
CA ILE A 217 8.42 -7.02 -10.37
C ILE A 217 8.27 -8.25 -9.45
N VAL A 218 7.48 -8.14 -8.39
CA VAL A 218 7.33 -9.20 -7.36
C VAL A 218 6.68 -10.46 -7.93
N LEU A 219 5.64 -10.32 -8.77
CA LEU A 219 5.00 -11.46 -9.44
C LEU A 219 5.85 -12.01 -10.59
N ALA A 220 6.99 -11.35 -10.85
CA ALA A 220 8.01 -11.71 -11.82
C ALA A 220 7.45 -12.04 -13.20
N THR A 221 6.31 -11.48 -13.64
CA THR A 221 5.42 -12.05 -14.69
C THR A 221 5.98 -12.05 -16.13
N GLY A 222 7.30 -11.99 -16.28
CA GLY A 222 8.01 -11.88 -17.53
C GLY A 222 7.77 -10.49 -18.14
N ARG A 223 7.83 -10.42 -19.46
CA ARG A 223 7.72 -9.17 -20.23
C ARG A 223 6.27 -8.72 -20.46
N GLN A 224 5.28 -9.43 -19.92
CA GLN A 224 3.85 -9.12 -20.10
C GLN A 224 3.42 -8.09 -19.04
N TRP A 225 2.93 -6.94 -19.49
CA TRP A 225 2.37 -5.90 -18.61
C TRP A 225 1.07 -6.38 -17.95
N MET A 226 0.88 -6.11 -16.66
CA MET A 226 -0.25 -6.59 -15.84
C MET A 226 -1.66 -6.44 -16.49
N PRO A 227 -2.01 -5.33 -17.16
CA PRO A 227 -3.32 -5.19 -17.82
C PRO A 227 -3.55 -6.19 -18.96
N ASN A 228 -2.49 -6.60 -19.66
CA ASN A 228 -2.61 -7.63 -20.70
C ASN A 228 -2.95 -8.99 -20.09
N ILE A 229 -2.44 -9.28 -18.88
CA ILE A 229 -2.78 -10.49 -18.14
C ILE A 229 -4.24 -10.45 -17.69
N PHE A 230 -4.73 -9.30 -17.22
CA PHE A 230 -6.13 -9.14 -16.83
C PHE A 230 -7.09 -9.36 -18.01
N LEU A 231 -6.79 -8.76 -19.18
CA LEU A 231 -7.58 -8.98 -20.39
C LEU A 231 -7.54 -10.43 -20.87
N ARG A 232 -6.38 -11.09 -20.77
CA ARG A 232 -6.21 -12.52 -21.06
C ARG A 232 -7.07 -13.39 -20.13
N LEU A 233 -7.07 -13.10 -18.82
CA LEU A 233 -7.92 -13.78 -17.85
C LEU A 233 -9.41 -13.60 -18.16
N LEU A 234 -9.84 -12.39 -18.54
CA LEU A 234 -11.23 -12.14 -18.98
C LEU A 234 -11.59 -12.90 -20.27
N SER A 235 -10.63 -13.08 -21.18
CA SER A 235 -10.81 -13.87 -22.40
C SER A 235 -10.81 -15.39 -22.17
N GLY A 236 -10.61 -15.84 -20.92
CA GLY A 236 -10.64 -17.25 -20.55
C GLY A 236 -9.32 -18.01 -20.76
N THR A 237 -8.21 -17.33 -21.08
CA THR A 237 -6.91 -18.01 -21.16
C THR A 237 -6.39 -18.29 -19.75
N GLY A 238 -6.35 -19.56 -19.38
CA GLY A 238 -5.92 -20.01 -18.05
C GLY A 238 -4.41 -20.01 -17.83
N TRP A 239 -4.03 -20.33 -16.60
CA TRP A 239 -2.64 -20.50 -16.17
C TRP A 239 -1.94 -21.68 -16.86
N GLU A 240 -2.70 -22.68 -17.33
CA GLU A 240 -2.19 -23.87 -18.02
C GLU A 240 -1.39 -23.58 -19.29
N THR A 241 -1.71 -22.49 -19.99
CA THR A 241 -1.03 -22.10 -21.24
C THR A 241 -0.02 -20.97 -21.05
N THR A 242 -0.24 -20.12 -20.05
CA THR A 242 0.53 -18.89 -19.86
C THR A 242 1.63 -19.04 -18.81
N GLY A 243 1.51 -20.02 -17.91
CA GLY A 243 2.39 -20.15 -16.74
C GLY A 243 2.27 -18.98 -15.75
N VAL A 244 1.25 -18.14 -15.90
CA VAL A 244 0.99 -16.98 -15.05
C VAL A 244 -0.02 -17.39 -13.98
N PHE A 245 0.37 -17.23 -12.70
CA PHE A 245 -0.40 -17.71 -11.52
C PHE A 245 -0.81 -19.18 -11.60
N PRO A 246 0.15 -20.11 -11.70
CA PRO A 246 -0.15 -21.53 -11.72
C PRO A 246 -0.74 -21.96 -10.38
N ARG A 247 -1.77 -22.82 -10.46
CA ARG A 247 -2.41 -23.44 -9.29
C ARG A 247 -1.78 -24.76 -8.90
N VAL A 248 -1.10 -25.40 -9.86
CA VAL A 248 -0.36 -26.66 -9.67
C VAL A 248 1.09 -26.38 -10.01
N THR A 249 1.98 -26.73 -9.09
CA THR A 249 3.43 -26.52 -9.19
C THR A 249 4.15 -27.79 -8.78
N MET A 250 5.35 -27.99 -9.30
CA MET A 250 6.24 -29.07 -8.93
C MET A 250 7.19 -28.61 -7.81
N CYS A 251 7.55 -29.56 -6.96
CA CYS A 251 8.50 -29.39 -5.86
C CYS A 251 9.44 -30.59 -5.83
N ASP A 252 10.73 -30.33 -5.88
CA ASP A 252 11.74 -31.37 -5.74
C ASP A 252 12.23 -31.38 -4.28
N PHE A 253 12.21 -32.55 -3.64
CA PHE A 253 12.75 -32.72 -2.29
C PHE A 253 13.71 -33.92 -2.23
N GLU A 254 14.76 -33.77 -1.44
CA GLU A 254 15.78 -34.82 -1.28
C GLU A 254 15.55 -35.63 -0.02
N VAL A 255 15.50 -36.95 -0.15
CA VAL A 255 15.47 -37.87 0.99
C VAL A 255 16.88 -38.45 1.19
N ARG A 256 17.49 -38.15 2.32
CA ARG A 256 18.78 -38.76 2.71
C ARG A 256 18.52 -40.08 3.43
N VAL A 257 18.84 -41.19 2.77
CA VAL A 257 18.81 -42.52 3.39
C VAL A 257 20.21 -42.90 3.86
N LEU A 258 20.35 -43.32 5.12
CA LEU A 258 21.60 -43.85 5.68
C LEU A 258 22.08 -45.05 4.84
N GLY A 259 23.13 -44.83 4.04
CA GLY A 259 23.77 -45.86 3.22
C GLY A 259 23.84 -45.57 1.72
N ASN A 260 23.18 -44.52 1.19
CA ASN A 260 23.21 -44.24 -0.24
C ASN A 260 24.11 -43.02 -0.57
N LEU A 261 25.42 -43.29 -0.65
CA LEU A 261 26.39 -42.48 -1.38
C LEU A 261 26.42 -42.94 -2.85
N ASN A 262 25.28 -42.99 -3.53
CA ASN A 262 25.27 -43.24 -4.97
C ASN A 262 24.72 -42.01 -5.69
N ARG A 263 25.72 -41.30 -6.21
CA ARG A 263 25.71 -40.16 -7.11
C ARG A 263 24.88 -40.41 -8.37
#